data_AF-A0A2E2VKK5-F1
#
_entry.id   AF-A0A2E2VKK5-F1
#
_cell.length_a   1.000
_cell.length_b   1.000
_cell.length_c   1.000
_cell.angle_alpha   90.00
_cell.angle_beta   90.00
_cell.angle_gamma   90.00
#
_symmetry.space_group_name_H-M   'P 1'
#
loop_
_entity.id
_entity.type
_entity.pdbx_description
1 polymer ?
#
loop_
_entity_poly.entity_id
_entity_poly.type
_entity_poly.pdbx_seq_one_letter_code
_entity_poly.pdbx_strand_id
1 'polypeptide(L)'
;MATMIDGESYLGKVMVRPVSESGDITIYLWPMRCLKSKMGGPTFGVDVRGVEMIRFDPHGPRGHWHRGGYDKLGAGGSHVEFPDGLVDTDAQITWALEQIRDEGQQMLEAAGYPEDAGKLDPEMLKSASADILAHLESEGDVRSRAIELDLVNA
;
A
#
# COMPACT_ATOMS: atom_id res chain seq x y z
N MET A 1 -7.01 5.88 -9.27
CA MET A 1 -6.00 4.96 -8.73
C MET A 1 -5.08 5.80 -7.87
N ALA A 2 -4.42 5.23 -6.87
CA ALA A 2 -3.33 5.92 -6.16
C ALA A 2 -2.44 6.72 -7.12
N THR A 3 -2.24 8.00 -6.80
CA THR A 3 -1.59 8.95 -7.71
C THR A 3 -0.10 9.02 -7.40
N MET A 4 0.73 8.81 -8.44
CA MET A 4 2.17 9.05 -8.34
C MET A 4 2.45 10.53 -8.10
N ILE A 5 3.43 10.82 -7.25
CA ILE A 5 3.74 12.18 -6.80
C ILE A 5 4.93 12.74 -7.58
N ASP A 6 4.77 13.94 -8.13
CA ASP A 6 5.82 14.63 -8.85
C ASP A 6 7.10 14.77 -8.02
N GLY A 7 8.22 14.33 -8.59
CA GLY A 7 9.54 14.34 -7.97
C GLY A 7 9.86 13.11 -7.10
N GLU A 8 8.94 12.16 -6.97
CA GLU A 8 9.25 10.80 -6.52
C GLU A 8 9.65 9.93 -7.72
N SER A 9 10.24 8.76 -7.44
CA SER A 9 10.55 7.74 -8.46
C SER A 9 9.92 6.41 -8.07
N TYR A 10 9.61 5.59 -9.06
CA TYR A 10 8.95 4.31 -8.87
C TYR A 10 9.70 3.25 -9.66
N LEU A 11 10.15 2.20 -8.99
CA LEU A 11 10.81 1.06 -9.62
C LEU A 11 9.94 -0.19 -9.49
N GLY A 12 10.09 -1.06 -10.50
CA GLY A 12 9.32 -2.28 -10.66
C GLY A 12 7.97 -2.08 -11.34
N LYS A 13 7.30 -3.19 -11.66
CA LYS A 13 6.02 -3.14 -12.34
C LYS A 13 4.88 -2.90 -11.35
N VAL A 14 4.06 -1.88 -11.61
CA VAL A 14 2.83 -1.64 -10.84
C VAL A 14 1.89 -2.84 -10.97
N MET A 15 1.34 -3.29 -9.84
CA MET A 15 0.30 -4.32 -9.81
C MET A 15 -1.02 -3.73 -9.31
N VAL A 16 -2.13 -4.15 -9.90
CA VAL A 16 -3.49 -3.86 -9.44
C VAL A 16 -4.31 -5.14 -9.51
N ARG A 17 -5.12 -5.40 -8.49
CA ARG A 17 -6.06 -6.53 -8.43
C ARG A 17 -7.42 -6.08 -7.90
N PRO A 18 -8.52 -6.53 -8.52
CA PRO A 18 -9.84 -6.33 -7.94
C PRO A 18 -9.95 -7.13 -6.63
N VAL A 19 -10.65 -6.57 -5.66
CA VAL A 19 -10.98 -7.20 -4.37
C VAL A 19 -12.48 -7.10 -4.08
N SER A 20 -13.28 -6.81 -5.11
CA SER A 20 -14.73 -6.90 -5.15
C SER A 20 -15.15 -7.46 -6.51
N GLU A 21 -16.30 -8.14 -6.58
CA GLU A 21 -16.82 -8.73 -7.82
C GLU A 21 -17.03 -7.69 -8.92
N SER A 22 -17.47 -6.48 -8.56
CA SER A 22 -17.69 -5.38 -9.51
C SER A 22 -16.39 -4.79 -10.06
N GLY A 23 -15.25 -5.04 -9.41
CA GLY A 23 -13.98 -4.38 -9.68
C GLY A 23 -13.89 -2.93 -9.21
N ASP A 24 -14.92 -2.42 -8.51
CA ASP A 24 -14.92 -1.07 -7.95
C ASP A 24 -13.89 -0.89 -6.84
N ILE A 25 -13.56 -1.96 -6.11
CA ILE A 25 -12.54 -1.94 -5.06
C ILE A 25 -11.32 -2.69 -5.57
N THR A 26 -10.17 -2.05 -5.51
CA THR A 26 -8.90 -2.64 -5.95
C THR A 26 -7.84 -2.49 -4.89
N ILE A 27 -6.96 -3.49 -4.79
CA ILE A 27 -5.68 -3.35 -4.11
C ILE A 27 -4.60 -3.08 -5.17
N TYR A 28 -3.71 -2.12 -4.90
CA TYR A 28 -2.59 -1.80 -5.79
C TYR A 28 -1.27 -2.01 -5.06
N LEU A 29 -0.19 -2.18 -5.81
CA LEU A 29 1.18 -2.26 -5.31
C LEU A 29 2.14 -1.48 -6.23
N TRP A 30 2.95 -0.64 -5.62
CA TRP A 30 4.21 -0.13 -6.15
C TRP A 30 5.37 -0.91 -5.49
N PRO A 31 6.11 -1.75 -6.23
CA PRO A 31 7.17 -2.58 -5.64
C PRO A 31 8.25 -1.77 -4.93
N MET A 32 8.57 -0.58 -5.47
CA MET A 32 9.50 0.35 -4.84
C MET A 32 9.10 1.79 -5.16
N ARG A 33 8.65 2.52 -4.15
CA ARG A 33 8.42 3.96 -4.19
C ARG A 33 9.60 4.66 -3.52
N CYS A 34 10.28 5.54 -4.26
CA CYS A 34 11.41 6.33 -3.79
C CYS A 34 10.94 7.78 -3.53
N LEU A 35 10.91 8.16 -2.26
CA LEU A 35 10.51 9.47 -1.77
C LEU A 35 11.61 10.52 -2.03
N LYS A 36 11.21 11.80 -2.11
CA LYS A 36 12.12 12.96 -2.22
C LYS A 36 13.18 13.04 -1.13
N SER A 37 12.90 12.45 0.03
CA SER A 37 13.79 12.37 1.19
C SER A 37 14.88 11.30 1.05
N LYS A 38 15.04 10.69 -0.13
CA LYS A 38 15.99 9.59 -0.41
C LYS A 38 15.73 8.39 0.50
N MET A 39 14.44 8.08 0.68
CA MET A 39 13.96 6.90 1.39
C MET A 39 12.89 6.21 0.57
N GLY A 40 12.54 4.99 0.93
CA GLY A 40 11.47 4.30 0.23
C GLY A 40 11.40 2.83 0.55
N GLY A 41 10.48 2.18 -0.13
CA GLY A 41 10.18 0.77 -0.01
C GLY A 41 8.93 0.45 -0.83
N PRO A 42 8.41 -0.78 -0.69
CA PRO A 42 7.09 -1.12 -1.19
C PRO A 42 6.04 -0.16 -0.66
N THR A 43 5.05 0.17 -1.49
CA THR A 43 3.87 0.95 -1.10
C THR A 43 2.65 0.31 -1.74
N PHE A 44 1.63 0.04 -0.95
CA PHE A 44 0.40 -0.59 -1.44
C PHE A 44 -0.80 -0.11 -0.66
N GLY A 45 -1.99 -0.32 -1.20
CA GLY A 45 -3.19 0.25 -0.61
C GLY A 45 -4.47 -0.19 -1.30
N VAL A 46 -5.59 0.31 -0.78
CA VAL A 46 -6.93 0.01 -1.28
C VAL A 46 -7.55 1.27 -1.87
N ASP A 47 -8.02 1.13 -3.10
CA ASP A 47 -8.76 2.16 -3.83
C ASP A 47 -10.23 1.77 -3.95
N VAL A 48 -11.13 2.76 -3.85
CA VAL A 48 -12.54 2.62 -4.20
C VAL A 48 -12.86 3.55 -5.37
N ARG A 49 -13.23 2.97 -6.52
CA ARG A 49 -13.46 3.66 -7.80
C ARG A 49 -12.30 4.59 -8.16
N GLY A 50 -11.08 4.13 -7.86
CA GLY A 50 -9.85 4.86 -8.12
C GLY A 50 -9.58 6.02 -7.16
N VAL A 51 -10.23 6.10 -6.00
CA VAL A 51 -9.83 7.04 -4.94
C VAL A 51 -9.13 6.25 -3.85
N GLU A 52 -7.92 6.67 -3.46
CA GLU A 52 -7.11 5.94 -2.48
C GLU A 52 -7.61 6.15 -1.05
N MET A 53 -8.05 5.04 -0.43
CA MET A 53 -8.67 5.05 0.89
C MET A 53 -7.72 4.69 2.00
N ILE A 54 -6.85 3.73 1.71
CA ILE A 54 -5.87 3.20 2.64
C ILE A 54 -4.57 3.10 1.87
N ARG A 55 -3.48 3.58 2.46
CA ARG A 55 -2.13 3.39 1.94
C ARG A 55 -1.23 2.90 3.06
N PHE A 56 -0.47 1.85 2.80
CA PHE A 56 0.62 1.40 3.63
C PHE A 56 1.93 1.74 2.91
N ASP A 57 2.84 2.35 3.65
CA ASP A 57 4.21 2.66 3.22
C ASP A 57 5.21 1.81 4.05
N PRO A 58 5.35 0.49 3.81
CA PRO A 58 6.36 -0.38 4.41
C PRO A 58 7.80 0.03 4.07
N HIS A 59 8.31 1.08 4.74
CA HIS A 59 9.62 1.67 4.48
C HIS A 59 10.60 1.41 5.63
N GLY A 60 10.44 0.28 6.32
CA GLY A 60 11.32 -0.17 7.39
C GLY A 60 11.21 0.72 8.64
N PRO A 61 12.33 1.22 9.22
CA PRO A 61 12.30 2.04 10.44
C PRO A 61 11.49 3.34 10.37
N ARG A 62 11.13 3.80 9.16
CA ARG A 62 10.28 4.98 8.93
C ARG A 62 8.98 4.64 8.20
N GLY A 63 8.64 3.35 8.16
CA GLY A 63 7.37 2.90 7.64
C GLY A 63 6.21 3.47 8.44
N HIS A 64 5.14 3.77 7.74
CA HIS A 64 3.90 4.28 8.31
C HIS A 64 2.77 3.91 7.37
N TRP A 65 1.55 4.29 7.73
CA TRP A 65 0.40 4.09 6.88
C TRP A 65 -0.60 5.22 7.06
N HIS A 66 -1.61 5.23 6.20
CA HIS A 66 -2.57 6.28 6.06
C HIS A 66 -3.98 5.68 6.08
N ARG A 67 -4.79 6.13 7.04
CA ARG A 67 -6.20 5.72 7.17
C ARG A 67 -7.17 6.84 6.80
N GLY A 68 -8.36 6.49 6.33
CA GLY A 68 -9.48 7.42 6.17
C GLY A 68 -9.47 8.26 4.89
N GLY A 69 -8.79 7.81 3.84
CA GLY A 69 -8.71 8.52 2.56
C GLY A 69 -7.51 9.47 2.50
N TYR A 70 -6.33 8.94 2.15
CA TYR A 70 -5.14 9.76 1.92
C TYR A 70 -5.42 10.89 0.92
N ASP A 71 -6.09 10.56 -0.19
CA ASP A 71 -6.49 11.54 -1.21
C ASP A 71 -7.47 12.61 -0.68
N LYS A 72 -8.25 12.30 0.37
CA LYS A 72 -9.24 13.22 0.96
C LYS A 72 -8.63 14.11 2.04
N LEU A 73 -7.74 13.56 2.86
CA LEU A 73 -7.23 14.22 4.08
C LEU A 73 -5.93 14.98 3.84
N GLY A 74 -5.24 14.70 2.73
CA GLY A 74 -3.97 15.32 2.39
C GLY A 74 -2.80 14.86 3.27
N ALA A 75 -1.61 15.37 2.96
CA ALA A 75 -0.37 14.97 3.64
C ALA A 75 -0.42 15.28 5.14
N GLY A 76 -0.19 14.27 5.97
CA GLY A 76 -0.16 14.36 7.44
C GLY A 76 -1.51 14.23 8.15
N GLY A 77 -2.64 14.38 7.44
CA GLY A 77 -3.99 14.29 8.04
C GLY A 77 -4.45 12.86 8.35
N SER A 78 -3.82 11.88 7.72
CA SER A 78 -4.17 10.46 7.79
C SER A 78 -3.06 9.58 8.39
N HIS A 79 -1.92 10.16 8.75
CA HIS A 79 -0.70 9.45 9.16
C HIS A 79 -0.90 8.61 10.44
N VAL A 80 -0.46 7.36 10.39
CA VAL A 80 -0.46 6.43 11.51
C VAL A 80 0.86 5.65 11.49
N GLU A 81 1.50 5.53 12.65
CA GLU A 81 2.68 4.69 12.81
C GLU A 81 2.29 3.20 12.76
N PHE A 82 3.22 2.36 12.31
CA PHE A 82 3.11 0.92 12.57
C PHE A 82 3.22 0.62 14.08
N PRO A 83 2.76 -0.56 14.54
CA PRO A 83 2.94 -0.98 15.94
C PRO A 83 4.41 -0.89 16.39
N ASP A 84 4.61 -0.56 17.67
CA ASP A 84 5.94 -0.44 18.25
C ASP A 84 6.79 -1.71 18.01
N GLY A 85 8.00 -1.51 17.47
CA GLY A 85 8.94 -2.59 17.15
C GLY A 85 8.76 -3.23 15.77
N LEU A 86 7.71 -2.90 15.03
CA LEU A 86 7.49 -3.38 13.66
C LEU A 86 8.27 -2.51 12.65
N VAL A 87 9.58 -2.69 12.59
CA VAL A 87 10.51 -1.89 11.76
C VAL A 87 11.09 -2.62 10.56
N ASP A 88 10.77 -3.91 10.41
CA ASP A 88 11.19 -4.72 9.27
C ASP A 88 10.15 -4.61 8.13
N THR A 89 10.62 -4.43 6.90
CA THR A 89 9.75 -4.21 5.74
C THR A 89 8.84 -5.41 5.45
N ASP A 90 9.36 -6.64 5.52
CA ASP A 90 8.59 -7.84 5.21
C ASP A 90 7.52 -8.10 6.29
N ALA A 91 7.87 -7.83 7.55
CA ALA A 91 6.93 -7.88 8.67
C ALA A 91 5.84 -6.80 8.54
N GLN A 92 6.19 -5.57 8.12
CA GLN A 92 5.22 -4.50 7.86
C GLN A 92 4.26 -4.86 6.73
N ILE A 93 4.75 -5.45 5.63
CA ILE A 93 3.92 -5.92 4.52
C ILE A 93 2.93 -6.98 5.00
N THR A 94 3.42 -7.98 5.73
CA THR A 94 2.61 -9.08 6.25
C THR A 94 1.50 -8.54 7.16
N TRP A 95 1.88 -7.70 8.13
CA TRP A 95 0.93 -7.08 9.04
C TRP A 95 -0.12 -6.24 8.31
N ALA A 96 0.29 -5.43 7.34
CA ALA A 96 -0.63 -4.57 6.58
C ALA A 96 -1.63 -5.37 5.75
N LEU A 97 -1.20 -6.48 5.12
CA LEU A 97 -2.12 -7.38 4.40
C LEU A 97 -3.12 -8.04 5.36
N GLU A 98 -2.69 -8.42 6.57
CA GLU A 98 -3.58 -8.92 7.62
C GLU A 98 -4.59 -7.86 8.06
N GLN A 99 -4.16 -6.60 8.22
CA GLN A 99 -5.08 -5.50 8.56
C GLN A 99 -6.12 -5.26 7.47
N ILE A 100 -5.74 -5.31 6.19
CA ILE A 100 -6.72 -5.18 5.09
C ILE A 100 -7.73 -6.34 5.12
N ARG A 101 -7.25 -7.56 5.38
CA ARG A 101 -8.12 -8.75 5.47
C ARG A 101 -9.10 -8.67 6.63
N ASP A 102 -8.60 -8.34 7.83
CA ASP A 102 -9.36 -8.46 9.07
C ASP A 102 -10.21 -7.21 9.35
N GLU A 103 -9.69 -6.03 9.01
CA GLU A 103 -10.27 -4.74 9.38
C GLU A 103 -10.66 -3.89 8.15
N GLY A 104 -10.43 -4.37 6.92
CA GLY A 104 -10.64 -3.59 5.70
C GLY A 104 -12.06 -3.05 5.54
N GLN A 105 -13.09 -3.82 5.93
CA GLN A 105 -14.47 -3.35 5.90
C GLN A 105 -14.68 -2.14 6.82
N GLN A 106 -14.23 -2.24 8.07
CA GLN A 106 -14.32 -1.14 9.05
C GLN A 106 -13.51 0.08 8.61
N MET A 107 -12.35 -0.13 7.99
CA MET A 107 -11.54 0.97 7.45
C MET A 107 -12.26 1.70 6.31
N LEU A 108 -12.96 0.97 5.42
CA LEU A 108 -13.76 1.59 4.35
C LEU A 108 -14.97 2.35 4.89
N GLU A 109 -15.66 1.82 5.90
CA GLU A 109 -16.75 2.54 6.58
C GLU A 109 -16.25 3.86 7.18
N ALA A 110 -15.13 3.80 7.92
CA ALA A 110 -14.52 4.98 8.53
C ALA A 110 -14.02 6.01 7.50
N ALA A 111 -13.65 5.56 6.30
CA ALA A 111 -13.27 6.42 5.17
C ALA A 111 -14.49 7.05 4.43
N GLY A 112 -15.71 6.70 4.85
CA GLY A 112 -16.96 7.21 4.28
C GLY A 112 -17.50 6.39 3.11
N TYR A 113 -17.19 5.09 3.04
CA TYR A 113 -17.67 4.17 2.01
C TYR A 113 -18.45 2.98 2.58
N PRO A 114 -19.49 3.20 3.41
CA PRO A 114 -20.23 2.12 4.05
C PRO A 114 -20.94 1.21 3.05
N GLU A 115 -21.36 1.73 1.89
CA GLU A 115 -21.99 0.93 0.83
C GLU A 115 -20.99 0.00 0.13
N ASP A 116 -19.70 0.35 0.12
CA ASP A 116 -18.66 -0.46 -0.52
C ASP A 116 -17.97 -1.41 0.46
N ALA A 117 -17.96 -1.09 1.76
CA ALA A 117 -17.37 -1.93 2.80
C ALA A 117 -17.84 -3.39 2.73
N GLY A 118 -19.16 -3.60 2.59
CA GLY A 118 -19.75 -4.94 2.46
C GLY A 118 -19.47 -5.65 1.14
N LYS A 119 -18.82 -5.00 0.16
CA LYS A 119 -18.48 -5.57 -1.15
C LYS A 119 -17.04 -6.10 -1.22
N LEU A 120 -16.24 -5.91 -0.16
CA LEU A 120 -14.93 -6.56 -0.06
C LEU A 120 -15.11 -8.08 0.00
N ASP A 121 -14.57 -8.77 -1.00
CA ASP A 121 -14.63 -10.22 -1.10
C ASP A 121 -13.41 -10.85 -0.39
N PRO A 122 -13.62 -11.66 0.67
CA PRO A 122 -12.52 -12.26 1.43
C PRO A 122 -11.61 -13.18 0.64
N GLU A 123 -12.15 -13.94 -0.32
CA GLU A 123 -11.34 -14.87 -1.14
C GLU A 123 -10.54 -14.10 -2.19
N MET A 124 -11.12 -13.06 -2.78
CA MET A 124 -10.38 -12.16 -3.67
C MET A 124 -9.28 -11.40 -2.92
N LEU A 125 -9.55 -10.93 -1.70
CA LEU A 125 -8.53 -10.30 -0.84
C LEU A 125 -7.37 -11.26 -0.53
N LYS A 126 -7.69 -12.50 -0.17
CA LYS A 126 -6.68 -13.53 0.08
C LYS A 126 -5.84 -13.81 -1.16
N SER A 127 -6.48 -13.96 -2.33
CA SER A 127 -5.78 -14.17 -3.60
C SER A 127 -4.90 -12.97 -3.95
N ALA A 128 -5.42 -11.75 -3.82
CA ALA A 128 -4.68 -10.54 -4.14
C ALA A 128 -3.50 -10.28 -3.19
N SER A 129 -3.64 -10.68 -1.91
CA SER A 129 -2.54 -10.64 -0.93
C SER A 129 -1.42 -11.61 -1.31
N ALA A 130 -1.77 -12.83 -1.74
CA ALA A 130 -0.78 -13.78 -2.25
C ALA A 130 -0.09 -13.27 -3.53
N ASP A 131 -0.86 -12.66 -4.44
CA ASP A 131 -0.33 -12.02 -5.64
C ASP A 131 0.66 -10.88 -5.31
N ILE A 132 0.41 -10.08 -4.26
CA ILE A 132 1.33 -9.01 -3.82
C ILE A 132 2.68 -9.60 -3.42
N LEU A 133 2.66 -10.63 -2.57
CA LEU A 133 3.88 -11.27 -2.08
C LEU A 133 4.66 -11.92 -3.23
N ALA A 134 3.97 -12.66 -4.09
CA ALA A 134 4.58 -13.29 -5.26
C ALA A 134 5.14 -12.26 -6.26
N HIS A 135 4.44 -11.14 -6.44
CA HIS A 135 4.89 -10.07 -7.34
C HIS A 135 6.15 -9.40 -6.79
N LEU A 136 6.19 -9.06 -5.50
CA LEU A 136 7.38 -8.53 -4.83
C LEU A 136 8.59 -9.48 -4.96
N GLU A 137 8.39 -10.78 -4.75
CA GLU A 137 9.43 -11.78 -4.95
C GLU A 137 9.93 -11.80 -6.42
N SER A 138 9.01 -11.72 -7.38
CA SER A 138 9.35 -11.77 -8.81
C SER A 138 10.10 -10.54 -9.33
N GLU A 139 9.92 -9.38 -8.69
CA GLU A 139 10.64 -8.14 -9.02
C GLU A 139 12.10 -8.19 -8.56
N GLY A 140 12.45 -9.08 -7.64
CA GLY A 140 13.78 -9.24 -7.07
C GLY A 140 14.20 -8.06 -6.18
N ASP A 141 15.51 -7.84 -6.03
CA ASP A 141 16.04 -6.80 -5.16
C ASP A 141 15.99 -5.40 -5.81
N VAL A 142 14.77 -4.86 -5.89
CA VAL A 142 14.51 -3.51 -6.39
C VAL A 142 15.06 -2.41 -5.48
N ARG A 143 15.32 -2.69 -4.19
CA ARG A 143 15.90 -1.73 -3.25
C ARG A 143 17.37 -1.48 -3.56
N SER A 144 18.16 -2.53 -3.78
CA SER A 144 19.57 -2.39 -4.17
C SER A 144 19.69 -1.59 -5.48
N ARG A 145 18.82 -1.87 -6.46
CA ARG A 145 18.76 -1.06 -7.68
C ARG A 145 18.43 0.41 -7.42
N ALA A 146 17.51 0.70 -6.49
CA ALA A 146 17.20 2.09 -6.10
C ALA A 146 18.40 2.81 -5.47
N ILE A 147 19.22 2.09 -4.70
CA ILE A 147 20.46 2.63 -4.11
C ILE A 147 21.52 2.90 -5.20
N GLU A 148 21.72 1.96 -6.12
CA GLU A 148 22.65 2.11 -7.24
C GLU A 148 22.30 3.32 -8.13
N LEU A 149 21.02 3.60 -8.29
CA LEU A 149 20.52 4.76 -9.03
C LEU A 149 20.49 6.06 -8.21
N ASP A 150 20.98 6.04 -6.97
CA ASP A 150 20.92 7.16 -6.03
C ASP A 150 19.47 7.70 -5.88
N LEU A 151 18.48 6.81 -5.80
CA LEU A 151 17.08 7.18 -5.57
C LEU A 151 16.71 7.09 -4.09
N VAL A 152 17.37 6.20 -3.35
CA VAL A 152 17.27 6.08 -1.89
C VAL A 152 18.66 5.90 -1.29
N ASN A 153 18.81 6.26 -0.01
CA ASN A 153 20.03 6.02 0.73
C ASN A 153 20.20 4.53 1.04
N ALA A 154 21.45 4.10 1.09
CA ALA A 154 21.84 2.74 1.45
C ALA A 154 21.34 2.35 2.84
#